data_AF-A0A1H0TWK6-F1
#
_entry.id   AF-A0A1H0TWK6-F1
#
_cell.length_a   1.000
_cell.length_b   1.000
_cell.length_c   1.000
_cell.angle_alpha   90.00
_cell.angle_beta   90.00
_cell.angle_gamma   90.00
#
_symmetry.space_group_name_H-M   'P 1'
#
loop_
_entity.id
_entity.type
_entity.pdbx_description
1 polymer ?
#
loop_
_entity_poly.entity_id
_entity_poly.type
_entity_poly.pdbx_seq_one_letter_code
_entity_poly.pdbx_strand_id
1 'polypeptide(L)'
;MGTWGSGPFDNDTAEDTLEELDEMSQRDREETVGSVFRSAVRGARSPSASVLPEEVIVAAAVVAANTPAGARVDWNEDYPSITGWLAKPISPALAASAVEGLQAALPADGWYWGGWKEPQDKAEAEWIDRITSILREVQHPVNHLETGYSP
;
A
#
# COMPACT_ATOMS: atom_id res chain seq x y z
N MET A 1 -21.91 -6.30 2.59
CA MET A 1 -20.54 -6.17 2.05
C MET A 1 -19.90 -5.09 2.88
N GLY A 2 -18.77 -5.42 3.50
CA GLY A 2 -18.25 -4.81 4.71
C GLY A 2 -18.07 -3.31 4.61
N THR A 3 -18.35 -2.67 5.74
CA THR A 3 -18.27 -1.26 6.07
C THR A 3 -16.86 -0.75 5.82
N TRP A 4 -16.58 -0.27 4.61
CA TRP A 4 -15.42 0.57 4.38
C TRP A 4 -15.79 2.00 4.75
N GLY A 5 -15.07 2.63 5.66
CA GLY A 5 -15.21 4.07 5.88
C GLY A 5 -14.25 4.88 5.00
N SER A 6 -13.71 6.01 5.49
CA SER A 6 -13.15 7.08 4.63
C SER A 6 -11.68 6.88 4.21
N GLY A 7 -11.05 5.77 4.57
CA GLY A 7 -9.61 5.55 4.40
C GLY A 7 -9.20 4.08 4.21
N PRO A 8 -7.94 3.82 3.83
CA PRO A 8 -7.46 2.49 3.44
C PRO A 8 -7.40 1.46 4.58
N PHE A 9 -7.74 1.87 5.80
CA PHE A 9 -7.72 1.04 7.01
C PHE A 9 -9.10 0.85 7.64
N ASP A 10 -10.13 1.45 7.05
CA ASP A 10 -11.44 1.60 7.69
C ASP A 10 -12.32 0.39 7.36
N ASN A 11 -11.84 -0.83 7.67
CA ASN A 11 -12.55 -2.12 7.55
C ASN A 11 -11.93 -3.14 8.51
N ASP A 12 -12.74 -4.04 9.07
CA ASP A 12 -12.34 -5.04 10.08
C ASP A 12 -11.07 -5.81 9.68
N THR A 13 -10.96 -6.28 8.43
CA THR A 13 -9.76 -7.00 7.95
C THR A 13 -8.52 -6.12 7.95
N ALA A 14 -8.70 -4.83 7.65
CA ALA A 14 -7.59 -3.89 7.60
C ALA A 14 -7.11 -3.52 9.02
N GLU A 15 -8.03 -3.36 9.97
CA GLU A 15 -7.72 -3.17 11.40
C GLU A 15 -6.98 -4.39 11.97
N ASP A 16 -7.49 -5.61 11.75
CA ASP A 16 -6.83 -6.85 12.19
C ASP A 16 -5.38 -6.95 11.65
N THR A 17 -5.20 -6.61 10.37
CA THR A 17 -3.87 -6.61 9.73
C THR A 17 -2.93 -5.56 10.34
N LEU A 18 -3.45 -4.37 10.66
CA LEU A 18 -2.66 -3.31 11.29
C LEU A 18 -2.26 -3.67 12.72
N GLU A 19 -3.17 -4.25 13.50
CA GLU A 19 -2.88 -4.71 14.86
C GLU A 19 -1.77 -5.77 14.84
N GLU A 20 -1.88 -6.78 13.97
CA GLU A 20 -0.84 -7.80 13.80
C GLU A 20 0.52 -7.19 13.42
N LEU A 21 0.53 -6.21 12.50
CA LEU A 21 1.76 -5.53 12.12
C LEU A 21 2.34 -4.70 13.28
N ASP A 22 1.53 -4.00 14.08
CA ASP A 22 2.05 -3.17 15.18
C ASP A 22 2.73 -4.01 16.28
N GLU A 23 2.32 -5.25 16.48
CA GLU A 23 2.97 -6.15 17.45
C GLU A 23 4.34 -6.69 16.98
N MET A 24 4.63 -6.61 15.68
CA MET A 24 5.86 -7.15 15.08
C MET A 24 7.07 -6.24 15.27
N SER A 25 8.27 -6.84 15.20
CA SER A 25 9.50 -6.06 15.07
C SER A 25 9.58 -5.38 13.69
N GLN A 26 10.32 -4.28 13.56
CA GLN A 26 10.50 -3.59 12.27
C GLN A 26 10.97 -4.54 11.15
N ARG A 27 11.84 -5.50 11.48
CA ARG A 27 12.33 -6.50 10.51
C ARG A 27 11.22 -7.44 10.08
N ASP A 28 10.45 -7.96 11.03
CA ASP A 28 9.37 -8.90 10.75
C ASP A 28 8.23 -8.23 9.97
N ARG A 29 7.91 -6.96 10.28
CA ARG A 29 6.96 -6.15 9.49
C ARG A 29 7.37 -6.06 8.03
N GLU A 30 8.63 -5.74 7.74
CA GLU A 30 9.12 -5.63 6.36
C GLU A 30 9.03 -6.97 5.63
N GLU A 31 9.36 -8.07 6.31
CA GLU A 31 9.26 -9.43 5.75
C GLU A 31 7.80 -9.82 5.47
N THR A 32 6.89 -9.57 6.42
CA THR A 32 5.45 -9.83 6.32
C THR A 32 4.83 -9.02 5.18
N VAL A 33 5.05 -7.70 5.14
CA VAL A 33 4.58 -6.82 4.06
C VAL A 33 5.10 -7.29 2.70
N GLY A 34 6.38 -7.65 2.60
CA GLY A 34 6.94 -8.22 1.37
C GLY A 34 6.32 -9.57 0.99
N SER A 35 5.96 -10.39 1.99
CA SER A 35 5.30 -11.69 1.79
C SER A 35 3.89 -11.56 1.24
N VAL A 36 3.12 -10.58 1.74
CA VAL A 36 1.78 -10.23 1.26
C VAL A 36 1.82 -9.97 -0.25
N PHE A 37 2.73 -9.12 -0.72
CA PHE A 37 2.85 -8.82 -2.16
C PHE A 37 3.22 -10.05 -3.00
N ARG A 38 4.17 -10.86 -2.55
CA ARG A 38 4.55 -12.11 -3.24
C ARG A 38 3.36 -13.07 -3.32
N SER A 39 2.59 -13.17 -2.25
CA SER A 39 1.39 -14.00 -2.18
C SER A 39 0.30 -13.49 -3.12
N ALA A 40 0.09 -12.16 -3.21
CA ALA A 40 -0.85 -11.55 -4.13
C ALA A 40 -0.52 -11.88 -5.60
N VAL A 41 0.74 -11.68 -5.99
CA VAL A 41 1.22 -11.98 -7.35
C VAL A 41 1.11 -13.48 -7.66
N ARG A 42 1.36 -14.35 -6.68
CA ARG A 42 1.20 -15.80 -6.84
C ARG A 42 -0.28 -16.21 -6.93
N GLY A 43 -1.14 -15.58 -6.13
CA GLY A 43 -2.59 -15.82 -6.06
C GLY A 43 -3.31 -15.45 -7.36
N ALA A 44 -2.90 -14.35 -7.98
CA ALA A 44 -3.38 -13.97 -9.32
C ALA A 44 -3.08 -15.04 -10.39
N ARG A 45 -2.07 -15.89 -10.17
CA ARG A 45 -1.71 -17.01 -11.06
C ARG A 45 -2.29 -18.36 -10.63
N SER A 46 -2.82 -18.47 -9.40
CA SER A 46 -3.36 -19.70 -8.84
C SER A 46 -4.37 -19.39 -7.72
N PRO A 47 -5.64 -19.83 -7.83
CA PRO A 47 -6.70 -19.55 -6.85
C PRO A 47 -6.43 -20.05 -5.41
N SER A 48 -5.36 -20.80 -5.20
CA SER A 48 -4.96 -21.38 -3.93
C SER A 48 -4.20 -20.43 -3.00
N ALA A 49 -3.74 -19.26 -3.48
CA ALA A 49 -3.09 -18.26 -2.63
C ALA A 49 -4.14 -17.24 -2.19
N SER A 50 -4.61 -17.40 -0.96
CA SER A 50 -5.67 -16.61 -0.34
C SER A 50 -5.06 -15.42 0.40
N VAL A 51 -4.62 -14.39 -0.32
CA VAL A 51 -4.42 -13.08 0.28
C VAL A 51 -5.59 -12.21 -0.15
N LEU A 52 -6.21 -11.54 0.81
CA LEU A 52 -7.34 -10.67 0.57
C LEU A 52 -6.84 -9.35 -0.05
N PRO A 53 -7.57 -8.75 -0.99
CA PRO A 53 -7.24 -7.42 -1.52
C PRO A 53 -6.97 -6.38 -0.43
N GLU A 54 -7.71 -6.47 0.67
CA GLU A 54 -7.59 -5.68 1.87
C GLU A 54 -6.19 -5.71 2.50
N GLU A 55 -5.66 -6.90 2.73
CA GLU A 55 -4.31 -7.10 3.29
C GLU A 55 -3.25 -6.47 2.38
N VAL A 56 -3.45 -6.55 1.06
CA VAL A 56 -2.54 -5.98 0.06
C VAL A 56 -2.59 -4.45 0.08
N ILE A 57 -3.77 -3.86 0.23
CA ILE A 57 -3.96 -2.41 0.37
C ILE A 57 -3.27 -1.91 1.64
N VAL A 58 -3.50 -2.56 2.79
CA VAL A 58 -2.85 -2.21 4.06
C VAL A 58 -1.33 -2.30 3.95
N ALA A 59 -0.81 -3.41 3.44
CA ALA A 59 0.63 -3.58 3.25
C ALA A 59 1.21 -2.48 2.35
N ALA A 60 0.53 -2.12 1.26
CA ALA A 60 0.97 -1.06 0.35
C ALA A 60 0.91 0.34 1.02
N ALA A 61 -0.13 0.60 1.81
CA ALA A 61 -0.27 1.84 2.58
C ALA A 61 0.84 1.97 3.63
N VAL A 62 1.21 0.89 4.33
CA VAL A 62 2.35 0.87 5.26
C VAL A 62 3.66 1.20 4.53
N VAL A 63 3.92 0.61 3.36
CA VAL A 63 5.10 0.97 2.56
C VAL A 63 5.06 2.44 2.17
N ALA A 64 3.94 2.93 1.65
CA ALA A 64 3.77 4.33 1.24
C ALA A 64 3.98 5.29 2.41
N ALA A 65 3.42 5.01 3.58
CA ALA A 65 3.54 5.83 4.79
C ALA A 65 4.99 6.00 5.27
N ASN A 66 5.85 5.02 5.00
CA ASN A 66 7.26 5.07 5.38
C ASN A 66 8.16 5.76 4.33
N THR A 67 7.57 6.30 3.26
CA THR A 67 8.27 7.14 2.27
C THR A 67 8.26 8.62 2.67
N PRO A 68 9.16 9.47 2.14
CA PRO A 68 9.14 10.91 2.42
C PRO A 68 7.85 11.61 2.00
N ALA A 69 7.24 11.20 0.89
CA ALA A 69 5.97 11.76 0.42
C ALA A 69 4.79 11.28 1.28
N GLY A 70 4.76 9.98 1.61
CA GLY A 70 3.72 9.39 2.45
C GLY A 70 3.77 9.83 3.90
N ALA A 71 4.92 10.19 4.46
CA ALA A 71 5.00 10.70 5.84
C ALA A 71 4.24 12.01 6.08
N ARG A 72 3.78 12.70 5.03
CA ARG A 72 2.96 13.92 5.08
C ARG A 72 1.47 13.65 4.93
N VAL A 73 1.11 12.40 4.66
CA VAL A 73 -0.27 11.96 4.50
C VAL A 73 -0.78 11.53 5.86
N ASP A 74 -2.02 11.93 6.15
CA ASP A 74 -2.71 11.48 7.35
C ASP A 74 -3.32 10.11 7.07
N TRP A 75 -2.64 9.07 7.56
CA TRP A 75 -2.92 7.68 7.22
C TRP A 75 -3.99 7.08 8.12
N ASN A 76 -3.81 7.24 9.43
CA ASN A 76 -4.71 6.74 10.46
C ASN A 76 -4.40 7.44 11.79
N GLU A 77 -5.41 8.03 12.43
CA GLU A 77 -5.28 8.69 13.73
C GLU A 77 -4.99 7.72 14.88
N ASP A 78 -5.45 6.46 14.76
CA ASP A 78 -5.25 5.41 15.77
C ASP A 78 -3.85 4.79 15.69
N TYR A 79 -3.16 4.93 14.56
CA TYR A 79 -1.80 4.41 14.34
C TYR A 79 -0.80 5.51 13.96
N PRO A 80 -0.54 6.52 14.83
CA PRO A 80 0.34 7.64 14.52
C PRO A 80 1.80 7.21 14.30
N SER A 81 2.18 6.03 14.76
CA SER A 81 3.54 5.46 14.63
C SER A 81 3.80 4.81 13.26
N ILE A 82 2.78 4.64 12.40
CA ILE A 82 2.86 3.89 11.13
C ILE A 82 3.99 4.37 10.21
N THR A 83 4.28 5.68 10.21
CA THR A 83 5.34 6.30 9.40
C THR A 83 6.77 5.94 9.85
N GLY A 84 6.94 5.22 10.95
CA GLY A 84 8.21 4.72 11.47
C GLY A 84 8.33 3.20 11.53
N TRP A 85 7.36 2.48 10.98
CA TRP A 85 7.29 1.02 11.09
C TRP A 85 8.31 0.26 10.25
N LEU A 86 8.77 0.83 9.14
CA LEU A 86 9.71 0.18 8.23
C LEU A 86 11.09 0.86 8.26
N ALA A 87 12.12 0.11 7.89
CA ALA A 87 13.47 0.64 7.76
C ALA A 87 13.53 1.68 6.64
N LYS A 88 14.24 2.78 6.88
CA LYS A 88 14.41 3.88 5.92
C LYS A 88 15.85 3.90 5.39
N PRO A 89 16.05 4.22 4.09
CA PRO A 89 15.02 4.51 3.08
C PRO A 89 14.30 3.25 2.59
N ILE A 90 13.03 3.41 2.20
CA ILE A 90 12.28 2.35 1.52
C ILE A 90 12.98 1.99 0.22
N SER A 91 13.24 0.70 0.01
CA SER A 91 13.93 0.24 -1.19
C SER A 91 13.03 0.37 -2.43
N PRO A 92 13.58 0.78 -3.60
CA PRO A 92 12.82 0.80 -4.85
C PRO A 92 12.21 -0.56 -5.22
N ALA A 93 12.87 -1.66 -4.84
CA ALA A 93 12.38 -3.03 -5.06
C ALA A 93 11.14 -3.36 -4.21
N LEU A 94 11.10 -2.91 -2.95
CA LEU A 94 9.91 -3.06 -2.11
C LEU A 94 8.75 -2.21 -2.65
N ALA A 95 9.03 -0.97 -3.07
CA ALA A 95 8.02 -0.11 -3.69
C ALA A 95 7.48 -0.70 -5.01
N ALA A 96 8.35 -1.31 -5.84
CA ALA A 96 7.96 -2.05 -7.04
C ALA A 96 7.06 -3.24 -6.70
N SER A 97 7.46 -4.04 -5.71
CA SER A 97 6.69 -5.20 -5.27
C SER A 97 5.30 -4.80 -4.74
N ALA A 98 5.20 -3.68 -4.03
CA ALA A 98 3.92 -3.15 -3.55
C ALA A 98 2.97 -2.80 -4.70
N VAL A 99 3.46 -2.14 -5.75
CA VAL A 99 2.64 -1.81 -6.93
C VAL A 99 2.24 -3.06 -7.71
N GLU A 100 3.16 -4.02 -7.89
CA GLU A 100 2.81 -5.30 -8.52
C GLU A 100 1.77 -6.07 -7.72
N GLY A 101 1.89 -6.08 -6.39
CA GLY A 101 0.92 -6.68 -5.48
C GLY A 101 -0.47 -6.04 -5.62
N LEU A 102 -0.55 -4.71 -5.58
CA LEU A 102 -1.80 -3.97 -5.79
C LEU A 102 -2.44 -4.30 -7.15
N GLN A 103 -1.66 -4.31 -8.23
CA GLN A 103 -2.16 -4.65 -9.57
C GLN A 103 -2.66 -6.10 -9.68
N ALA A 104 -2.02 -7.02 -8.96
CA ALA A 104 -2.42 -8.42 -8.92
C ALA A 104 -3.70 -8.65 -8.10
N ALA A 105 -3.84 -7.94 -6.97
CA ALA A 105 -5.00 -8.04 -6.10
C ALA A 105 -6.23 -7.28 -6.62
N LEU A 106 -5.99 -6.17 -7.31
CA LEU A 106 -7.00 -5.22 -7.81
C LEU A 106 -6.88 -5.05 -9.33
N PRO A 107 -7.07 -6.12 -10.13
CA PRO A 107 -6.98 -6.01 -11.58
C PRO A 107 -7.99 -4.96 -12.09
N ALA A 108 -7.60 -4.17 -13.11
CA ALA A 108 -8.38 -3.01 -13.56
C ALA A 108 -9.80 -3.34 -14.06
N ASP A 109 -10.01 -4.57 -14.51
CA ASP A 109 -11.30 -5.16 -14.93
C ASP A 109 -11.90 -6.09 -13.86
N GLY A 110 -11.32 -6.08 -12.66
CA GLY A 110 -11.69 -6.92 -11.53
C GLY A 110 -13.06 -6.60 -10.94
N TRP A 111 -13.66 -7.62 -10.32
CA TRP A 111 -14.93 -7.51 -9.61
C TRP A 111 -14.91 -6.43 -8.53
N TYR A 112 -13.73 -6.15 -7.96
CA TYR A 112 -13.47 -5.08 -7.02
C TYR A 112 -14.06 -3.80 -7.61
N TRP A 113 -13.49 -3.23 -8.68
CA TRP A 113 -13.94 -1.98 -9.34
C TRP A 113 -15.40 -1.97 -9.81
N GLY A 114 -16.00 -3.13 -10.08
CA GLY A 114 -17.42 -3.25 -10.45
C GLY A 114 -18.41 -3.07 -9.29
N GLY A 115 -17.96 -3.22 -8.05
CA GLY A 115 -18.74 -3.02 -6.83
C GLY A 115 -18.95 -1.55 -6.44
N TRP A 116 -18.13 -0.64 -6.97
CA TRP A 116 -18.02 0.77 -6.61
C TRP A 116 -19.08 1.58 -7.37
N LYS A 117 -20.25 1.79 -6.78
CA LYS A 117 -21.38 2.52 -7.39
C LYS A 117 -21.84 3.73 -6.59
N GLU A 118 -21.48 3.82 -5.32
CA GLU A 118 -21.86 4.89 -4.40
C GLU A 118 -20.76 5.96 -4.30
N PRO A 119 -21.07 7.19 -3.82
CA PRO A 119 -20.08 8.27 -3.73
C PRO A 119 -18.93 7.98 -2.76
N GLN A 120 -19.17 7.21 -1.69
CA GLN A 120 -18.13 6.78 -0.74
C GLN A 120 -17.06 5.92 -1.43
N ASP A 121 -17.49 5.10 -2.38
CA ASP A 121 -16.65 4.23 -3.19
C ASP A 121 -15.62 5.04 -4.04
N LYS A 122 -15.92 6.29 -4.39
CA LYS A 122 -14.95 7.12 -5.11
C LYS A 122 -13.76 7.54 -4.25
N ALA A 123 -13.98 7.81 -2.96
CA ALA A 123 -12.92 8.25 -2.05
C ALA A 123 -11.87 7.15 -1.81
N GLU A 124 -12.30 5.89 -1.81
CA GLU A 124 -11.44 4.73 -1.64
C GLU A 124 -10.61 4.44 -2.90
N ALA A 125 -11.20 4.59 -4.09
CA ALA A 125 -10.46 4.55 -5.35
C ALA A 125 -9.36 5.63 -5.40
N GLU A 126 -9.67 6.84 -4.92
CA GLU A 126 -8.70 7.94 -4.81
C GLU A 126 -7.54 7.61 -3.85
N TRP A 127 -7.80 6.89 -2.76
CA TRP A 127 -6.75 6.43 -1.84
C TRP A 127 -5.81 5.41 -2.49
N ILE A 128 -6.34 4.44 -3.23
CA ILE A 128 -5.53 3.44 -3.94
C ILE A 128 -4.66 4.11 -5.00
N ASP A 129 -5.22 5.07 -5.74
CA ASP A 129 -4.47 5.86 -6.72
C ASP A 129 -3.37 6.68 -6.05
N ARG A 130 -3.67 7.31 -4.89
CA ARG A 130 -2.69 8.07 -4.11
C ARG A 130 -1.55 7.20 -3.59
N ILE A 131 -1.85 6.04 -2.99
CA ILE A 131 -0.86 5.05 -2.54
C ILE A 131 0.02 4.65 -3.72
N THR A 132 -0.60 4.27 -4.83
CA THR A 132 0.11 3.83 -6.05
C THR A 132 1.03 4.93 -6.58
N SER A 133 0.58 6.19 -6.59
CA SER A 133 1.39 7.34 -7.02
C SER A 133 2.63 7.51 -6.14
N ILE A 134 2.48 7.50 -4.82
CA ILE A 134 3.60 7.61 -3.86
C ILE A 134 4.63 6.50 -4.08
N LEU A 135 4.17 5.26 -4.26
CA LEU A 135 5.05 4.12 -4.47
C LEU A 135 5.80 4.21 -5.80
N ARG A 136 5.15 4.69 -6.87
CA ARG A 136 5.80 4.89 -8.19
C ARG A 136 6.90 5.95 -8.15
N GLU A 137 6.73 7.01 -7.36
CA GLU A 137 7.78 8.02 -7.16
C GLU A 137 9.04 7.42 -6.52
N VAL A 138 8.88 6.45 -5.62
CA VAL A 138 10.02 5.74 -5.00
C VAL A 138 10.68 4.75 -5.96
N GLN A 139 9.91 4.10 -6.84
CA GLN A 139 10.46 3.21 -7.89
C GLN A 139 11.32 3.96 -8.89
N HIS A 140 10.90 5.17 -9.25
CA HIS A 140 11.53 6.02 -10.24
C HIS A 140 11.93 7.35 -9.59
N PRO A 141 12.96 7.36 -8.73
CA PRO A 141 13.44 8.60 -8.14
C PRO A 141 13.88 9.51 -9.29
N VAL A 142 13.16 10.61 -9.49
CA VAL A 142 13.51 11.61 -10.50
C VAL A 142 14.85 12.19 -10.07
N ASN A 143 15.94 11.80 -10.76
CA ASN A 143 17.27 12.36 -10.54
C ASN A 143 17.23 13.84 -10.93
N HIS A 144 16.99 14.73 -9.97
CA HIS A 144 17.30 16.15 -10.11
C HIS A 144 18.83 16.34 -10.10
N LEU A 145 19.51 15.99 -11.20
CA LEU A 145 20.93 16.30 -11.40
C LEU A 145 21.24 17.07 -12.70
N GLU A 146 20.25 17.50 -13.47
CA GLU A 146 20.50 18.33 -14.64
C GLU A 146 19.71 19.64 -14.58
N THR A 147 20.31 20.67 -13.96
CA THR A 147 20.57 21.99 -14.59
C THR A 147 21.30 22.87 -13.59
N GLY A 148 22.55 22.51 -13.30
CA GLY A 148 23.52 23.37 -12.65
C GLY A 148 24.71 23.56 -13.56
N TYR A 149 24.55 24.33 -14.64
CA TYR A 149 25.68 24.98 -15.32
C TYR A 149 25.22 26.26 -16.03
N SER A 150 25.47 27.39 -15.36
CA SER A 150 25.78 28.70 -15.95
C SER A 150 27.21 29.02 -15.50
N PRO A 151 28.04 29.68 -16.33
CA PRO A 151 27.75 30.96 -16.98
C PRO A 151 27.77 30.95 -18.51
#